data_AF-A0A9K3HVS2-F1
#
_entry.id   AF-A0A9K3HVS2-F1
#
_cell.length_a   1.000
_cell.length_b   1.000
_cell.length_c   1.000
_cell.angle_alpha   90.00
_cell.angle_beta   90.00
_cell.angle_gamma   90.00
#
_symmetry.space_group_name_H-M   'P 1'
#
loop_
_entity.id
_entity.type
_entity.pdbx_description
1 polymer ?
#
loop_
_entity_poly.entity_id
_entity_poly.type
_entity_poly.pdbx_seq_one_letter_code
_entity_poly.pdbx_strand_id
1 'polypeptide(L)'
;MEKMNIRSLLYLFVSLISCIATASSNSGLSSHYYDRICPEALPTIKRVVEDALAQEQRMGASLLRLHFHDCFVNGCDGSILLDQTPTIDSEKNAAPNANSARGFEVIDKIKDEVDKVCGCPVVSCADILAVAARDSVVALGGPSWKVRLGRRDSTTASQSAANANIPTPSMNLPALIKNFEDQGLDEEDLVVLSGAHTLGFAQCRNFRDRIYNETNIDPAFASHLQTICPQVGGDSRLAPLDPTPNSFDVKYFSSLASKKGLLSSDQALLDGGETAELVLKYSGDAEEFWEDFAESMIKMGDIKPLTGNRGEIRNDCRKVN
;
A
#
# COMPACT_ATOMS: atom_id res chain seq x y z
N MET A 1 -22.02 -22.13 50.62
CA MET A 1 -22.01 -20.71 50.20
C MET A 1 -20.76 -20.08 50.76
N GLU A 2 -19.63 -20.25 50.07
CA GLU A 2 -18.38 -19.61 50.45
C GLU A 2 -18.50 -18.10 50.25
N LYS A 3 -18.14 -17.35 51.30
CA LYS A 3 -18.13 -15.89 51.28
C LYS A 3 -17.00 -15.45 50.35
N MET A 4 -17.38 -15.05 49.14
CA MET A 4 -16.47 -14.44 48.18
C MET A 4 -15.82 -13.21 48.82
N ASN A 5 -14.49 -13.23 48.86
CA ASN A 5 -13.68 -12.24 49.56
C ASN A 5 -13.82 -10.86 48.88
N ILE A 6 -14.25 -9.85 49.63
CA ILE A 6 -14.46 -8.47 49.13
C ILE A 6 -13.17 -7.91 48.49
N ARG A 7 -11.99 -8.38 48.91
CA ARG A 7 -10.71 -8.03 48.28
C ARG A 7 -10.58 -8.58 46.85
N SER A 8 -11.08 -9.79 46.57
CA SER A 8 -11.05 -10.39 45.22
C SER A 8 -12.01 -9.71 44.24
N LEU A 9 -13.14 -9.17 44.73
CA LEU A 9 -14.05 -8.33 43.95
C LEU A 9 -13.43 -6.97 43.59
N LEU A 10 -12.64 -6.39 44.50
CA LEU A 10 -11.91 -5.14 44.25
C LEU A 10 -10.78 -5.30 43.22
N TYR A 11 -10.08 -6.44 43.17
CA TYR A 11 -9.10 -6.71 42.11
C TYR A 11 -9.76 -6.95 40.74
N LEU A 12 -10.93 -7.61 40.70
CA LEU A 12 -11.72 -7.78 39.48
C LEU A 12 -12.30 -6.44 38.97
N PHE A 13 -12.67 -5.52 39.87
CA PHE A 13 -13.15 -4.19 39.49
C PHE A 13 -12.02 -3.23 39.07
N VAL A 14 -10.84 -3.30 39.70
CA VAL A 14 -9.68 -2.47 39.33
C VAL A 14 -9.03 -2.95 38.02
N SER A 15 -9.10 -4.25 37.71
CA SER A 15 -8.73 -4.79 36.40
C SER A 15 -9.71 -4.41 35.27
N LEU A 16 -10.95 -4.05 35.59
CA LEU A 16 -11.98 -3.68 34.60
C LEU A 16 -12.10 -2.16 34.37
N ILE A 17 -11.49 -1.34 35.23
CA ILE A 17 -11.61 0.14 35.23
C ILE A 17 -10.32 0.85 34.77
N SER A 18 -9.28 0.12 34.35
CA SER A 18 -8.05 0.73 33.82
C SER A 18 -8.02 0.94 32.28
N CYS A 19 -9.17 0.92 31.60
CA CYS A 19 -9.24 1.16 30.15
C CYS A 19 -10.31 2.20 29.78
N ILE A 20 -10.42 3.27 30.56
CA ILE A 20 -10.98 4.53 30.05
C ILE A 20 -9.81 5.49 29.87
N ALA A 21 -8.97 5.22 28.87
CA ALA A 21 -8.13 6.26 28.30
C ALA A 21 -9.05 7.11 27.44
N THR A 22 -9.61 8.17 28.01
CA THR A 22 -10.16 9.28 27.21
C THR A 22 -9.01 9.94 26.47
N ALA A 23 -8.66 9.42 25.29
CA ALA A 23 -7.90 10.15 24.29
C ALA A 23 -8.82 11.17 23.59
N SER A 24 -9.43 12.07 24.37
CA SER A 24 -10.11 13.25 23.84
C SER A 24 -9.07 14.36 23.63
N SER A 25 -8.28 14.19 22.58
CA SER A 25 -7.70 15.30 21.85
C SER A 25 -7.90 15.01 20.37
N ASN A 26 -8.28 16.02 19.60
CA ASN A 26 -8.42 15.93 18.15
C ASN A 26 -7.02 15.80 17.52
N SER A 27 -6.30 14.73 17.85
CA SER A 27 -4.90 14.55 17.48
C SER A 27 -4.86 14.09 16.04
N GLY A 28 -4.34 14.94 15.16
CA GLY A 28 -3.96 14.53 13.81
C GLY A 28 -2.90 13.42 13.84
N LEU A 29 -2.54 12.93 12.65
CA LEU A 29 -1.58 11.83 12.53
C LEU A 29 -0.20 12.22 13.09
N SER A 30 0.44 11.30 13.82
CA SER A 30 1.73 11.46 14.48
C SER A 30 2.59 10.21 14.33
N SER A 31 3.89 10.35 14.10
CA SER A 31 4.81 9.19 14.08
C SER A 31 5.00 8.53 15.45
N HIS A 32 4.53 9.17 16.51
CA HIS A 32 4.67 8.72 17.91
C HIS A 32 3.35 8.23 18.50
N TYR A 33 2.32 7.98 17.67
CA TYR A 33 0.96 7.72 18.14
C TYR A 33 0.87 6.52 19.10
N TYR A 34 1.60 5.43 18.81
CA TYR A 34 1.55 4.21 19.62
C TYR A 34 2.65 4.10 20.68
N ASP A 35 3.60 5.05 20.77
CA ASP A 35 4.80 4.96 21.64
C ASP A 35 4.48 4.74 23.12
N ARG A 36 3.31 5.18 23.58
CA ARG A 36 2.83 4.98 24.96
C ARG A 36 1.67 4.01 25.10
N ILE A 37 1.00 3.69 23.99
CA ILE A 37 -0.21 2.85 23.97
C ILE A 37 0.21 1.39 23.77
N CYS A 38 1.03 1.14 22.76
CA CYS A 38 1.62 -0.17 22.48
C CYS A 38 3.01 -0.01 21.86
N PRO A 39 4.06 0.13 22.69
CA PRO A 39 5.44 0.31 22.21
C PRO A 39 5.93 -0.83 21.31
N GLU A 40 5.41 -2.04 21.50
CA GLU A 40 5.78 -3.25 20.74
C GLU A 40 5.02 -3.38 19.41
N ALA A 41 4.10 -2.47 19.09
CA ALA A 41 3.31 -2.53 17.85
C ALA A 41 4.20 -2.48 16.59
N LEU A 42 4.98 -1.41 16.41
CA LEU A 42 5.79 -1.23 15.20
C LEU A 42 6.91 -2.29 15.06
N PRO A 43 7.65 -2.65 16.14
CA PRO A 43 8.60 -3.77 16.06
C PRO A 43 7.94 -5.09 15.66
N THR A 44 6.71 -5.35 16.11
CA THR A 44 5.97 -6.57 15.76
C THR A 44 5.54 -6.57 14.30
N ILE A 45 5.03 -5.44 13.78
CA ILE A 45 4.68 -5.30 12.35
C ILE A 45 5.91 -5.60 11.50
N LYS A 46 7.04 -4.93 11.79
CA LYS A 46 8.30 -5.10 11.07
C LYS A 46 8.73 -6.56 11.01
N ARG A 47 8.75 -7.26 12.15
CA ARG A 47 9.12 -8.67 12.23
C ARG A 47 8.24 -9.54 11.33
N VAL A 48 6.92 -9.36 11.38
CA VAL A 48 6.00 -10.18 10.58
C VAL A 48 6.13 -9.89 9.08
N VAL A 49 6.41 -8.65 8.69
CA VAL A 49 6.75 -8.28 7.32
C VAL A 49 8.04 -8.97 6.87
N GLU A 50 9.13 -8.87 7.65
CA GLU A 50 10.41 -9.54 7.35
C GLU A 50 10.24 -11.05 7.23
N ASP A 51 9.47 -11.69 8.12
CA ASP A 51 9.13 -13.11 8.05
C ASP A 51 8.40 -13.46 6.73
N ALA A 52 7.48 -12.60 6.27
CA ALA A 52 6.74 -12.81 5.04
C ALA A 52 7.63 -12.64 3.80
N LEU A 53 8.51 -11.64 3.78
CA LEU A 53 9.46 -11.40 2.69
C LEU A 53 10.53 -12.50 2.61
N ALA A 54 10.92 -13.09 3.74
CA ALA A 54 11.80 -14.26 3.79
C ALA A 54 11.17 -15.51 3.13
N GLN A 55 9.83 -15.61 3.12
CA GLN A 55 9.11 -16.68 2.44
C GLN A 55 8.87 -16.37 0.95
N GLU A 56 8.50 -15.13 0.63
CA GLU A 56 8.28 -14.67 -0.74
C GLU A 56 8.66 -13.18 -0.85
N GLN A 57 9.80 -12.87 -1.50
CA GLN A 57 10.27 -11.48 -1.63
C GLN A 57 9.25 -10.54 -2.32
N ARG A 58 8.47 -11.07 -3.27
CA ARG A 58 7.38 -10.33 -3.95
C ARG A 58 6.31 -9.82 -2.97
N MET A 59 6.21 -10.39 -1.77
CA MET A 59 5.24 -9.94 -0.78
C MET A 59 5.45 -8.47 -0.41
N GLY A 60 6.69 -7.97 -0.38
CA GLY A 60 6.96 -6.56 -0.10
C GLY A 60 6.33 -5.61 -1.14
N ALA A 61 6.45 -5.94 -2.42
CA ALA A 61 5.77 -5.21 -3.50
C ALA A 61 4.23 -5.25 -3.35
N SER A 62 3.71 -6.39 -2.89
CA SER A 62 2.27 -6.60 -2.72
C SER A 62 1.70 -5.77 -1.57
N LEU A 63 2.41 -5.71 -0.43
CA LEU A 63 2.04 -4.92 0.74
C LEU A 63 2.13 -3.41 0.46
N LEU A 64 3.18 -2.98 -0.26
CA LEU A 64 3.29 -1.60 -0.74
C LEU A 64 2.09 -1.21 -1.62
N ARG A 65 1.73 -2.07 -2.59
CA ARG A 65 0.58 -1.85 -3.47
C ARG A 65 -0.75 -1.85 -2.72
N LEU A 66 -0.92 -2.70 -1.69
CA LEU A 66 -2.14 -2.70 -0.87
C LEU A 66 -2.36 -1.35 -0.19
N HIS A 67 -1.31 -0.71 0.33
CA HIS A 67 -1.43 0.61 0.93
C HIS A 67 -1.79 1.69 -0.08
N PHE A 68 -1.18 1.69 -1.28
CA PHE A 68 -1.56 2.58 -2.37
C PHE A 68 -3.05 2.43 -2.74
N HIS A 69 -3.51 1.19 -2.91
CA HIS A 69 -4.90 0.92 -3.27
C HIS A 69 -5.89 1.29 -2.16
N ASP A 70 -5.50 1.18 -0.89
CA ASP A 70 -6.30 1.69 0.23
C ASP A 70 -6.45 3.22 0.13
N CYS A 71 -5.32 3.93 0.06
CA CYS A 71 -5.30 5.39 0.09
C CYS A 71 -6.04 6.06 -1.07
N PHE A 72 -6.02 5.45 -2.27
CA PHE A 72 -6.69 5.97 -3.46
C PHE A 72 -8.22 5.76 -3.45
N VAL A 73 -8.77 5.04 -2.47
CA VAL A 73 -10.20 4.75 -2.38
C VAL A 73 -10.77 5.31 -1.08
N ASN A 74 -11.32 6.52 -1.15
CA ASN A 74 -11.87 7.27 0.00
C ASN A 74 -10.86 7.65 1.10
N GLY A 75 -9.58 7.36 0.92
CA GLY A 75 -8.50 7.67 1.85
C GLY A 75 -7.94 6.43 2.51
N CYS A 76 -6.85 6.58 3.27
CA CYS A 76 -6.19 5.44 3.92
C CYS A 76 -6.99 5.01 5.16
N ASP A 77 -7.99 4.16 4.99
CA ASP A 77 -8.94 3.78 6.04
C ASP A 77 -9.12 2.27 6.20
N GLY A 78 -8.29 1.46 5.53
CA GLY A 78 -8.33 0.01 5.55
C GLY A 78 -9.60 -0.59 4.93
N SER A 79 -10.38 0.18 4.15
CA SER A 79 -11.59 -0.30 3.45
C SER A 79 -11.30 -1.46 2.51
N ILE A 80 -10.14 -1.43 1.84
CA ILE A 80 -9.68 -2.50 0.94
C ILE A 80 -9.61 -3.88 1.62
N LEU A 81 -9.46 -3.91 2.95
CA LEU A 81 -9.31 -5.14 3.71
C LEU A 81 -10.64 -5.83 3.99
N LEU A 82 -11.76 -5.13 3.89
CA LEU A 82 -13.09 -5.67 4.20
C LEU A 82 -13.51 -6.72 3.16
N ASP A 83 -13.96 -7.87 3.65
CA ASP A 83 -14.52 -8.95 2.84
C ASP A 83 -15.98 -8.66 2.48
N GLN A 84 -16.44 -9.25 1.37
CA GLN A 84 -17.81 -9.09 0.89
C GLN A 84 -18.82 -9.60 1.92
N THR A 85 -19.84 -8.78 2.19
CA THR A 85 -21.02 -9.18 2.98
C THR A 85 -22.30 -8.64 2.32
N PRO A 86 -23.51 -8.94 2.83
CA PRO A 86 -24.74 -8.30 2.32
C PRO A 86 -24.76 -6.77 2.44
N THR A 87 -23.95 -6.19 3.33
CA THR A 87 -23.91 -4.73 3.58
C THR A 87 -22.56 -4.09 3.24
N ILE A 88 -21.57 -4.89 2.84
CA ILE A 88 -20.23 -4.43 2.45
C ILE A 88 -19.98 -4.85 1.01
N ASP A 89 -19.85 -3.85 0.12
CA ASP A 89 -19.44 -4.03 -1.27
C ASP A 89 -17.91 -3.99 -1.37
N SER A 90 -17.29 -5.17 -1.35
CA SER A 90 -15.84 -5.29 -1.14
C SER A 90 -15.03 -4.77 -2.34
N GLU A 91 -14.06 -3.93 -2.05
CA GLU A 91 -13.11 -3.42 -3.03
C GLU A 91 -12.21 -4.51 -3.62
N LYS A 92 -12.06 -5.66 -2.95
CA LYS A 92 -11.32 -6.82 -3.47
C LYS A 92 -11.90 -7.33 -4.80
N ASN A 93 -13.18 -7.06 -5.05
CA ASN A 93 -13.88 -7.41 -6.29
C ASN A 93 -13.77 -6.35 -7.38
N ALA A 94 -13.18 -5.18 -7.12
CA ALA A 94 -12.99 -4.14 -8.12
C ALA A 94 -11.98 -4.61 -9.19
N ALA A 95 -12.14 -4.16 -10.44
CA ALA A 95 -11.26 -4.51 -11.55
C ALA A 95 -9.75 -4.38 -11.27
N PRO A 96 -9.24 -3.31 -10.63
CA PRO A 96 -7.82 -3.18 -10.30
C PRO A 96 -7.33 -4.13 -9.19
N ASN A 97 -8.26 -4.71 -8.40
CA ASN A 97 -7.98 -5.58 -7.26
C ASN A 97 -8.21 -7.06 -7.57
N ALA A 98 -9.25 -7.39 -8.34
CA ALA A 98 -9.70 -8.74 -8.58
C ALA A 98 -8.62 -9.59 -9.27
N ASN A 99 -8.27 -10.70 -8.63
CA ASN A 99 -7.17 -11.58 -9.04
C ASN A 99 -5.85 -10.82 -9.26
N SER A 100 -5.59 -9.78 -8.47
CA SER A 100 -4.42 -8.89 -8.62
C SER A 100 -3.84 -8.48 -7.27
N ALA A 101 -4.63 -7.82 -6.41
CA ALA A 101 -4.24 -7.47 -5.05
C ALA A 101 -4.06 -8.75 -4.20
N ARG A 102 -3.05 -8.77 -3.33
CA ARG A 102 -2.66 -9.95 -2.54
C ARG A 102 -1.87 -9.52 -1.29
N GLY A 103 -1.68 -10.44 -0.34
CA GLY A 103 -1.01 -10.18 0.94
C GLY A 103 -1.96 -9.88 2.10
N PHE A 104 -3.27 -10.04 1.89
CA PHE A 104 -4.29 -9.86 2.94
C PHE A 104 -4.04 -10.76 4.15
N GLU A 105 -3.62 -12.01 3.91
CA GLU A 105 -3.24 -12.99 4.92
C GLU A 105 -2.04 -12.57 5.78
N VAL A 106 -1.14 -11.76 5.22
CA VAL A 106 -0.01 -11.18 5.98
C VAL A 106 -0.53 -10.07 6.88
N ILE A 107 -1.47 -9.24 6.40
CA ILE A 107 -2.12 -8.21 7.22
C ILE A 107 -2.88 -8.83 8.39
N ASP A 108 -3.61 -9.93 8.18
CA ASP A 108 -4.29 -10.64 9.26
C ASP A 108 -3.29 -11.15 10.30
N LYS A 109 -2.19 -11.76 9.86
CA LYS A 109 -1.14 -12.24 10.76
C LYS A 109 -0.52 -11.09 11.55
N ILE A 110 -0.27 -9.95 10.91
CA ILE A 110 0.22 -8.75 11.60
C ILE A 110 -0.79 -8.32 12.66
N LYS A 111 -2.07 -8.23 12.30
CA LYS A 111 -3.14 -7.81 13.21
C LYS A 111 -3.21 -8.71 14.44
N ASP A 112 -3.24 -10.02 14.24
CA ASP A 112 -3.28 -11.00 15.33
C ASP A 112 -2.07 -10.87 16.27
N GLU A 113 -0.86 -10.71 15.71
CA GLU A 113 0.36 -10.61 16.51
C GLU A 113 0.45 -9.29 17.26
N VAL A 114 0.04 -8.18 16.63
CA VAL A 114 -0.02 -6.85 17.24
C VAL A 114 -1.02 -6.86 18.40
N ASP A 115 -2.23 -7.34 18.18
CA ASP A 115 -3.26 -7.36 19.23
C ASP A 115 -2.84 -8.25 20.42
N LYS A 116 -2.12 -9.35 20.17
CA LYS A 116 -1.53 -10.19 21.24
C LYS A 116 -0.50 -9.44 22.08
N VAL A 117 0.46 -8.75 21.45
CA VAL A 117 1.51 -8.02 22.20
C VAL A 117 0.97 -6.78 22.90
N CYS A 118 -0.07 -6.15 22.34
CA CYS A 118 -0.75 -5.01 22.95
C CYS A 118 -1.80 -5.43 24.00
N GLY A 119 -2.15 -6.72 24.08
CA GLY A 119 -3.16 -7.26 25.00
C GLY A 119 -4.61 -6.92 24.65
N CYS A 120 -4.82 -6.06 23.64
CA CYS A 120 -6.12 -5.68 23.12
C CYS A 120 -5.97 -5.01 21.73
N PRO A 121 -7.07 -4.88 20.97
CA PRO A 121 -7.08 -4.21 19.68
C PRO A 121 -6.91 -2.69 19.83
N VAL A 122 -5.69 -2.20 19.62
CA VAL A 122 -5.34 -0.76 19.74
C VAL A 122 -4.79 -0.15 18.47
N VAL A 123 -4.20 -0.96 17.59
CA VAL A 123 -3.66 -0.51 16.28
C VAL A 123 -4.70 -0.79 15.21
N SER A 124 -5.06 0.24 14.43
CA SER A 124 -5.99 0.10 13.30
C SER A 124 -5.35 -0.69 12.15
N CYS A 125 -6.19 -1.33 11.35
CA CYS A 125 -5.72 -2.01 10.14
C CYS A 125 -5.19 -1.02 9.09
N ALA A 126 -5.75 0.19 9.04
CA ALA A 126 -5.24 1.29 8.23
C ALA A 126 -3.78 1.66 8.58
N ASP A 127 -3.44 1.77 9.87
CA ASP A 127 -2.05 2.01 10.28
C ASP A 127 -1.15 0.80 10.06
N ILE A 128 -1.67 -0.43 10.20
CA ILE A 128 -0.92 -1.65 9.84
C ILE A 128 -0.50 -1.63 8.37
N LEU A 129 -1.41 -1.27 7.45
CA LEU A 129 -1.08 -1.13 6.02
C LEU A 129 0.04 -0.13 5.77
N ALA A 130 -0.04 1.06 6.38
CA ALA A 130 0.94 2.12 6.20
C ALA A 130 2.34 1.71 6.70
N VAL A 131 2.42 1.06 7.87
CA VAL A 131 3.68 0.58 8.43
C VAL A 131 4.22 -0.61 7.62
N ALA A 132 3.36 -1.55 7.22
CA ALA A 132 3.75 -2.70 6.43
C ALA A 132 4.31 -2.30 5.05
N ALA A 133 3.75 -1.27 4.42
CA ALA A 133 4.29 -0.71 3.19
C ALA A 133 5.71 -0.13 3.39
N ARG A 134 5.93 0.65 4.45
CA ARG A 134 7.26 1.20 4.77
C ARG A 134 8.27 0.10 5.05
N ASP A 135 7.93 -0.83 5.93
CA ASP A 135 8.84 -1.91 6.31
C ASP A 135 9.16 -2.83 5.12
N SER A 136 8.22 -2.99 4.18
CA SER A 136 8.47 -3.72 2.92
C SER A 136 9.50 -3.04 2.03
N VAL A 137 9.42 -1.72 1.86
CA VAL A 137 10.39 -0.95 1.06
C VAL A 137 11.78 -1.02 1.69
N VAL A 138 11.87 -0.80 3.02
CA VAL A 138 13.14 -0.87 3.75
C VAL A 138 13.77 -2.25 3.67
N ALA A 139 12.98 -3.31 3.86
CA ALA A 139 13.48 -4.68 3.77
C ALA A 139 13.99 -5.06 2.38
N LEU A 140 13.53 -4.36 1.33
CA LEU A 140 13.97 -4.54 -0.06
C LEU A 140 15.05 -3.52 -0.48
N GLY A 141 15.66 -2.81 0.49
CA GLY A 141 16.82 -1.94 0.28
C GLY A 141 16.49 -0.48 -0.03
N GLY A 142 15.22 -0.08 0.06
CA GLY A 142 14.78 1.29 -0.17
C GLY A 142 14.84 2.18 1.08
N PRO A 143 14.34 3.42 0.98
CA PRO A 143 14.38 4.39 2.07
C PRO A 143 13.42 4.02 3.20
N SER A 144 13.73 4.54 4.38
CA SER A 144 12.78 4.59 5.49
C SER A 144 12.21 6.00 5.62
N TRP A 145 10.95 6.09 6.03
CA TRP A 145 10.32 7.35 6.42
C TRP A 145 9.57 7.21 7.75
N LYS A 146 9.24 8.34 8.37
CA LYS A 146 8.45 8.40 9.59
C LYS A 146 6.96 8.33 9.23
N VAL A 147 6.43 7.11 9.13
CA VAL A 147 4.99 6.89 8.93
C VAL A 147 4.20 7.68 9.98
N ARG A 148 3.26 8.53 9.54
CA ARG A 148 2.34 9.23 10.44
C ARG A 148 1.20 8.28 10.81
N LEU A 149 0.88 8.15 12.08
CA LEU A 149 -0.03 7.12 12.62
C LEU A 149 -1.19 7.75 13.39
N GLY A 150 -2.22 6.95 13.67
CA GLY A 150 -3.47 7.36 14.30
C GLY A 150 -4.67 7.33 13.35
N ARG A 151 -4.55 6.64 12.21
CA ARG A 151 -5.70 6.37 11.33
C ARG A 151 -6.66 5.42 12.01
N ARG A 152 -7.92 5.47 11.59
CA ARG A 152 -8.99 4.58 12.03
C ARG A 152 -9.57 3.85 10.84
N ASP A 153 -10.16 2.70 11.15
CA ASP A 153 -10.73 1.81 10.17
C ASP A 153 -12.11 2.27 9.73
N SER A 154 -12.37 2.20 8.44
CA SER A 154 -13.69 2.43 7.87
C SER A 154 -14.68 1.32 8.23
N THR A 155 -15.96 1.67 8.21
CA THR A 155 -17.08 0.75 8.42
C THR A 155 -17.79 0.38 7.12
N THR A 156 -17.21 0.76 5.98
CA THR A 156 -17.75 0.59 4.63
C THR A 156 -16.61 0.38 3.65
N ALA A 157 -16.86 -0.31 2.55
CA ALA A 157 -15.98 -0.38 1.38
C ALA A 157 -16.76 0.05 0.13
N SER A 158 -16.04 0.44 -0.94
CA SER A 158 -16.68 0.89 -2.17
C SER A 158 -16.01 0.32 -3.42
N GLN A 159 -16.54 -0.80 -3.94
CA GLN A 159 -16.08 -1.38 -5.21
C GLN A 159 -16.16 -0.37 -6.37
N SER A 160 -17.20 0.47 -6.40
CA SER A 160 -17.38 1.50 -7.43
C SER A 160 -16.32 2.61 -7.34
N ALA A 161 -15.99 3.09 -6.15
CA ALA A 161 -14.92 4.07 -5.97
C ALA A 161 -13.55 3.47 -6.31
N ALA A 162 -13.30 2.21 -5.96
CA ALA A 162 -12.08 1.50 -6.37
C ALA A 162 -11.94 1.39 -7.90
N ASN A 163 -13.03 1.09 -8.61
CA ASN A 163 -13.03 1.08 -10.08
C ASN A 163 -12.82 2.46 -10.70
N ALA A 164 -13.23 3.54 -10.03
CA ALA A 164 -13.16 4.89 -10.55
C ALA A 164 -11.82 5.59 -10.25
N ASN A 165 -11.25 5.33 -9.08
CA ASN A 165 -10.15 6.15 -8.56
C ASN A 165 -8.77 5.50 -8.71
N ILE A 166 -8.68 4.17 -8.79
CA ILE A 166 -7.38 3.51 -8.97
C ILE A 166 -6.98 3.59 -10.45
N PRO A 167 -5.79 4.12 -10.79
CA PRO A 167 -5.36 4.28 -12.17
C PRO A 167 -5.20 2.93 -12.88
N THR A 168 -5.47 2.90 -14.19
CA THR A 168 -5.32 1.70 -15.02
C THR A 168 -3.95 1.68 -15.71
N PRO A 169 -3.39 0.50 -16.03
CA PRO A 169 -2.08 0.39 -16.67
C PRO A 169 -2.00 1.00 -18.08
N SER A 170 -3.14 1.38 -18.66
CA SER A 170 -3.27 1.94 -20.00
C SER A 170 -3.59 3.44 -20.01
N MET A 171 -3.64 4.10 -18.85
CA MET A 171 -3.85 5.55 -18.79
C MET A 171 -2.69 6.30 -19.46
N ASN A 172 -3.01 7.34 -20.22
CA ASN A 172 -2.03 8.27 -20.75
C ASN A 172 -1.64 9.32 -19.70
N LEU A 173 -0.60 10.09 -19.97
CA LEU A 173 -0.05 11.04 -19.00
C LEU A 173 -1.07 12.08 -18.48
N PRO A 174 -1.88 12.76 -19.31
CA PRO A 174 -2.88 13.71 -18.79
C PRO A 174 -3.92 13.07 -17.87
N ALA A 175 -4.31 11.81 -18.14
CA ALA A 175 -5.24 11.08 -17.28
C ALA A 175 -4.58 10.67 -15.95
N LEU A 176 -3.30 10.27 -15.97
CA LEU A 176 -2.53 9.96 -14.76
C LEU A 176 -2.37 11.20 -13.88
N ILE A 177 -1.97 12.33 -14.45
CA ILE A 177 -1.83 13.60 -13.73
C ILE A 177 -3.16 13.95 -13.05
N LYS A 178 -4.26 13.96 -13.82
CA LYS A 178 -5.58 14.27 -13.28
C LYS A 178 -6.02 13.30 -12.17
N ASN A 179 -5.69 12.03 -12.29
CA ASN A 179 -6.03 11.01 -11.31
C ASN A 179 -5.31 11.23 -9.96
N PHE A 180 -4.03 11.61 -10.00
CA PHE A 180 -3.25 11.94 -8.81
C PHE A 180 -3.68 13.28 -8.21
N GLU A 181 -3.94 14.30 -9.03
CA GLU A 181 -4.48 15.59 -8.60
C GLU A 181 -5.82 15.43 -7.85
N ASP A 182 -6.68 14.50 -8.28
CA ASP A 182 -7.95 14.19 -7.60
C ASP A 182 -7.76 13.61 -6.18
N GLN A 183 -6.57 13.08 -5.89
CA GLN A 183 -6.16 12.66 -4.55
C GLN A 183 -5.37 13.73 -3.79
N GLY A 184 -5.08 14.87 -4.42
CA GLY A 184 -4.26 15.94 -3.85
C GLY A 184 -2.75 15.69 -3.96
N LEU A 185 -2.32 14.89 -4.93
CA LEU A 185 -0.93 14.60 -5.26
C LEU A 185 -0.57 15.29 -6.58
N ASP A 186 0.63 15.86 -6.67
CA ASP A 186 1.08 16.62 -7.86
C ASP A 186 1.80 15.73 -8.90
N GLU A 187 2.32 16.35 -9.97
CA GLU A 187 3.05 15.63 -11.03
C GLU A 187 4.34 14.98 -10.54
N GLU A 188 5.01 15.57 -9.56
CA GLU A 188 6.20 15.01 -8.94
C GLU A 188 5.83 13.75 -8.14
N ASP A 189 4.78 13.83 -7.32
CA ASP A 189 4.24 12.67 -6.60
C ASP A 189 3.84 11.53 -7.56
N LEU A 190 3.27 11.85 -8.72
CA LEU A 190 2.97 10.87 -9.77
C LEU A 190 4.23 10.13 -10.23
N VAL A 191 5.29 10.86 -10.62
CA VAL A 191 6.52 10.24 -11.14
C VAL A 191 7.22 9.44 -10.06
N VAL A 192 7.36 10.01 -8.87
CA VAL A 192 8.03 9.41 -7.72
C VAL A 192 7.33 8.14 -7.26
N LEU A 193 6.00 8.19 -7.06
CA LEU A 193 5.24 7.01 -6.61
C LEU A 193 5.15 5.92 -7.68
N SER A 194 5.20 6.28 -8.96
CA SER A 194 5.34 5.30 -10.05
C SER A 194 6.66 4.52 -9.94
N GLY A 195 7.69 5.11 -9.31
CA GLY A 195 8.93 4.46 -8.92
C GLY A 195 8.76 3.19 -8.06
N ALA A 196 7.60 3.02 -7.40
CA ALA A 196 7.27 1.77 -6.69
C ALA A 196 7.27 0.54 -7.61
N HIS A 197 7.11 0.72 -8.93
CA HIS A 197 7.24 -0.33 -9.94
C HIS A 197 8.68 -0.83 -10.14
N THR A 198 9.68 -0.32 -9.40
CA THR A 198 10.96 -1.02 -9.23
C THR A 198 10.79 -2.38 -8.52
N LEU A 199 9.67 -2.60 -7.84
CA LEU A 199 9.36 -3.86 -7.20
C LEU A 199 8.23 -4.62 -7.91
N GLY A 200 8.33 -5.94 -7.88
CA GLY A 200 7.21 -6.83 -8.18
C GLY A 200 7.00 -7.15 -9.65
N PHE A 201 5.76 -7.55 -9.97
CA PHE A 201 5.41 -8.19 -11.24
C PHE A 201 4.00 -7.82 -11.66
N ALA A 202 3.79 -7.68 -12.96
CA ALA A 202 2.48 -7.53 -13.58
C ALA A 202 2.05 -8.79 -14.35
N GLN A 203 0.74 -8.96 -14.48
CA GLN A 203 0.14 -10.00 -15.31
C GLN A 203 0.14 -9.59 -16.79
N CYS A 204 0.30 -10.55 -17.68
CA CYS A 204 0.28 -10.40 -19.14
C CYS A 204 -0.90 -9.56 -19.65
N ARG A 205 -2.10 -9.74 -19.07
CA ARG A 205 -3.28 -8.93 -19.40
C ARG A 205 -3.09 -7.41 -19.26
N ASN A 206 -2.15 -6.96 -18.42
CA ASN A 206 -1.92 -5.54 -18.13
C ASN A 206 -0.93 -4.87 -19.10
N PHE A 207 -0.15 -5.63 -19.87
CA PHE A 207 0.86 -5.09 -20.79
C PHE A 207 0.79 -5.68 -22.21
N ARG A 208 -0.13 -6.62 -22.46
CA ARG A 208 -0.29 -7.27 -23.76
C ARG A 208 -0.48 -6.25 -24.89
N ASP A 209 -1.40 -5.30 -24.71
CA ASP A 209 -1.70 -4.32 -25.75
C ASP A 209 -0.46 -3.48 -26.09
N ARG A 210 0.32 -3.11 -25.08
CA ARG A 210 1.58 -2.37 -25.24
C ARG A 210 2.60 -3.14 -26.08
N ILE A 211 2.92 -4.38 -25.72
CA ILE A 211 3.99 -5.14 -26.37
C ILE A 211 3.67 -5.55 -27.81
N TYR A 212 2.40 -5.47 -28.23
CA TYR A 212 1.97 -5.83 -29.58
C TYR A 212 1.59 -4.63 -30.45
N ASN A 213 1.10 -3.54 -29.87
CA ASN A 213 0.49 -2.44 -30.63
C ASN A 213 1.19 -1.07 -30.45
N GLU A 214 1.99 -0.87 -29.40
CA GLU A 214 2.65 0.41 -29.15
C GLU A 214 4.03 0.50 -29.83
N THR A 215 4.41 1.71 -30.23
CA THR A 215 5.67 1.98 -30.95
C THR A 215 6.74 2.64 -30.07
N ASN A 216 6.37 3.12 -28.89
CA ASN A 216 7.27 3.72 -27.90
C ASN A 216 7.85 2.65 -26.93
N ILE A 217 8.21 1.48 -27.46
CA ILE A 217 8.83 0.38 -26.72
C ILE A 217 10.08 -0.11 -27.47
N ASP A 218 11.13 -0.45 -26.73
CA ASP A 218 12.32 -1.09 -27.29
C ASP A 218 11.94 -2.41 -27.99
N PRO A 219 12.23 -2.60 -29.30
CA PRO A 219 11.78 -3.78 -30.03
C PRO A 219 12.32 -5.11 -29.48
N ALA A 220 13.55 -5.11 -28.95
CA ALA A 220 14.14 -6.31 -28.36
C ALA A 220 13.44 -6.68 -27.04
N PHE A 221 13.15 -5.68 -26.20
CA PHE A 221 12.36 -5.86 -24.98
C PHE A 221 10.94 -6.34 -25.27
N ALA A 222 10.24 -5.72 -26.24
CA ALA A 222 8.92 -6.18 -26.67
C ALA A 222 8.94 -7.64 -27.14
N SER A 223 9.91 -8.00 -28.00
CA SER A 223 10.07 -9.37 -28.49
C SER A 223 10.32 -10.37 -27.35
N HIS A 224 11.13 -10.00 -26.35
CA HIS A 224 11.33 -10.82 -25.15
C HIS A 224 10.02 -11.02 -24.38
N LEU A 225 9.26 -9.96 -24.11
CA LEU A 225 7.99 -10.04 -23.40
C LEU A 225 6.93 -10.87 -24.14
N GLN A 226 6.92 -10.84 -25.48
CA GLN A 226 6.02 -11.67 -26.30
C GLN A 226 6.30 -13.18 -26.14
N THR A 227 7.50 -13.59 -25.73
CA THR A 227 7.77 -15.01 -25.39
C THR A 227 7.08 -15.42 -24.08
N ILE A 228 6.87 -14.47 -23.18
CA ILE A 228 6.19 -14.67 -21.89
C ILE A 228 4.68 -14.53 -22.07
N CYS A 229 4.24 -13.51 -22.81
CA CYS A 229 2.85 -13.07 -22.95
C CYS A 229 2.37 -13.24 -24.39
N PRO A 230 1.66 -14.34 -24.72
CA PRO A 230 1.12 -14.56 -26.07
C PRO A 230 0.03 -13.54 -26.42
N GLN A 231 -0.18 -13.33 -27.73
CA GLN A 231 -1.24 -12.47 -28.28
C GLN A 231 -2.64 -12.84 -27.76
N VAL A 232 -2.87 -14.13 -27.49
CA VAL A 232 -4.16 -14.64 -26.99
C VAL A 232 -3.90 -15.65 -25.87
N GLY A 233 -4.62 -15.49 -24.75
CA GLY A 233 -4.50 -16.34 -23.58
C GLY A 233 -3.25 -16.05 -22.73
N GLY A 234 -3.05 -16.85 -21.68
CA GLY A 234 -1.93 -16.67 -20.76
C GLY A 234 -2.02 -15.40 -19.89
N ASP A 235 -3.22 -14.87 -19.67
CA ASP A 235 -3.46 -13.58 -18.99
C ASP A 235 -2.76 -13.45 -17.63
N SER A 236 -2.68 -14.54 -16.88
CA SER A 236 -2.09 -14.58 -15.53
C SER A 236 -0.57 -14.77 -15.51
N ARG A 237 0.08 -14.97 -16.67
CA ARG A 237 1.54 -15.09 -16.73
C ARG A 237 2.17 -13.78 -16.26
N LEU A 238 3.24 -13.89 -15.49
CA LEU A 238 3.88 -12.76 -14.83
C LEU A 238 5.14 -12.34 -15.60
N ALA A 239 5.32 -11.03 -15.72
CA ALA A 239 6.59 -10.41 -16.09
C ALA A 239 7.00 -9.43 -14.98
N PRO A 240 8.30 -9.30 -14.68
CA PRO A 240 8.78 -8.36 -13.67
C PRO A 240 8.56 -6.92 -14.16
N LEU A 241 8.22 -6.01 -13.25
CA LEU A 241 8.00 -4.60 -13.57
C LEU A 241 9.32 -3.88 -13.93
N ASP A 242 10.44 -4.32 -13.36
CA ASP A 242 11.79 -3.87 -13.70
C ASP A 242 12.80 -5.05 -13.77
N PRO A 243 14.08 -4.83 -14.12
CA PRO A 243 15.11 -5.88 -14.15
C PRO A 243 15.53 -6.45 -12.78
N THR A 244 15.16 -5.80 -11.67
CA THR A 244 15.59 -6.04 -10.29
C THR A 244 14.37 -6.12 -9.35
N PRO A 245 13.37 -6.99 -9.63
CA PRO A 245 12.02 -6.89 -9.06
C PRO A 245 11.90 -7.12 -7.55
N ASN A 246 13.00 -7.42 -6.87
CA ASN A 246 13.11 -7.62 -5.43
C ASN A 246 14.12 -6.66 -4.78
N SER A 247 14.50 -5.57 -5.45
CA SER A 247 15.40 -4.55 -4.94
C SER A 247 14.83 -3.17 -5.25
N PHE A 248 14.64 -2.36 -4.21
CA PHE A 248 14.09 -1.02 -4.38
C PHE A 248 15.20 -0.07 -4.81
N ASP A 249 15.26 0.23 -6.12
CA ASP A 249 16.33 1.03 -6.70
C ASP A 249 15.84 1.92 -7.87
N VAL A 250 16.78 2.49 -8.63
CA VAL A 250 16.50 3.42 -9.74
C VAL A 250 16.37 2.74 -11.11
N LYS A 251 16.41 1.40 -11.17
CA LYS A 251 16.35 0.65 -12.44
C LYS A 251 15.02 0.80 -13.15
N TYR A 252 13.95 1.08 -12.43
CA TYR A 252 12.68 1.51 -13.01
C TYR A 252 12.89 2.71 -13.96
N PHE A 253 13.41 3.82 -13.45
CA PHE A 253 13.61 5.05 -14.22
C PHE A 253 14.64 4.88 -15.35
N SER A 254 15.74 4.16 -15.09
CA SER A 254 16.73 3.81 -16.13
C SER A 254 16.10 2.99 -17.28
N SER A 255 15.14 2.12 -16.96
CA SER A 255 14.40 1.33 -17.95
C SER A 255 13.46 2.21 -18.78
N LEU A 256 12.76 3.16 -18.16
CA LEU A 256 11.90 4.11 -18.89
C LEU A 256 12.71 4.90 -19.91
N ALA A 257 13.86 5.46 -19.50
CA ALA A 257 14.77 6.22 -20.38
C ALA A 257 15.24 5.41 -21.59
N SER A 258 15.28 4.08 -21.46
CA SER A 258 15.63 3.13 -22.52
C SER A 258 14.42 2.56 -23.28
N LYS A 259 13.22 3.11 -23.10
CA LYS A 259 11.93 2.61 -23.65
C LYS A 259 11.57 1.19 -23.21
N LYS A 260 11.92 0.83 -21.98
CA LYS A 260 11.70 -0.50 -21.38
C LYS A 260 10.73 -0.46 -20.20
N GLY A 261 9.84 0.53 -20.14
CA GLY A 261 8.70 0.50 -19.22
C GLY A 261 7.73 -0.62 -19.59
N LEU A 262 7.30 -1.41 -18.60
CA LEU A 262 6.45 -2.59 -18.82
C LEU A 262 5.02 -2.18 -19.18
N LEU A 263 4.43 -1.25 -18.43
CA LEU A 263 3.06 -0.78 -18.63
C LEU A 263 3.02 0.45 -19.54
N SER A 264 1.90 0.70 -20.19
CA SER A 264 1.73 1.92 -21.00
C SER A 264 1.79 3.16 -20.12
N SER A 265 1.20 3.09 -18.92
CA SER A 265 1.26 4.15 -17.91
C SER A 265 2.70 4.45 -17.44
N ASP A 266 3.57 3.44 -17.38
CA ASP A 266 4.99 3.65 -17.02
C ASP A 266 5.70 4.47 -18.09
N GLN A 267 5.54 4.07 -19.35
CA GLN A 267 6.23 4.73 -20.44
C GLN A 267 5.66 6.12 -20.74
N ALA A 268 4.38 6.36 -20.43
CA ALA A 268 3.73 7.65 -20.59
C ALA A 268 4.39 8.76 -19.75
N LEU A 269 5.13 8.44 -18.68
CA LEU A 269 5.86 9.42 -17.88
C LEU A 269 6.93 10.17 -18.68
N LEU A 270 7.35 9.66 -19.84
CA LEU A 270 8.28 10.33 -20.74
C LEU A 270 7.61 11.20 -21.81
N ASP A 271 6.28 11.26 -21.87
CA ASP A 271 5.54 12.04 -22.86
C ASP A 271 5.40 13.52 -22.46
N GLY A 272 5.69 13.88 -21.20
CA GLY A 272 5.60 15.24 -20.65
C GLY A 272 6.94 15.95 -20.58
N GLY A 273 6.94 17.27 -20.40
CA GLY A 273 8.17 18.05 -20.19
C GLY A 273 8.76 17.80 -18.80
N GLU A 274 8.02 18.20 -17.77
CA GLU A 274 8.43 18.09 -16.37
C GLU A 274 8.57 16.63 -15.91
N THR A 275 7.60 15.78 -16.23
CA THR A 275 7.66 14.36 -15.85
C THR A 275 8.83 13.61 -16.49
N ALA A 276 9.19 13.93 -17.74
CA ALA A 276 10.37 13.34 -18.37
C ALA A 276 11.68 13.82 -17.72
N GLU A 277 11.77 15.09 -17.32
CA GLU A 277 12.92 15.63 -16.60
C GLU A 277 13.11 14.91 -15.25
N LEU A 278 12.03 14.66 -14.51
CA LEU A 278 12.05 13.89 -13.26
C LEU A 278 12.46 12.42 -13.49
N VAL A 279 11.94 11.76 -14.52
CA VAL A 279 12.36 10.39 -14.88
C VAL A 279 13.86 10.34 -15.15
N LEU A 280 14.40 11.31 -15.88
CA LEU A 280 15.84 11.36 -16.17
C LEU A 280 16.67 11.67 -14.92
N LYS A 281 16.19 12.56 -14.05
CA LYS A 281 16.80 12.88 -12.75
C LYS A 281 16.96 11.61 -11.90
N TYR A 282 15.85 10.92 -11.61
CA TYR A 282 15.87 9.73 -10.77
C TYR A 282 16.58 8.54 -11.41
N SER A 283 16.71 8.49 -12.75
CA SER A 283 17.47 7.42 -13.41
C SER A 283 18.96 7.38 -13.04
N GLY A 284 19.52 8.53 -12.62
CA GLY A 284 20.92 8.67 -12.23
C GLY A 284 21.15 8.97 -10.74
N ASP A 285 20.11 9.30 -9.99
CA ASP A 285 20.20 9.76 -8.61
C ASP A 285 19.26 8.97 -7.69
N ALA A 286 19.84 7.99 -6.98
CA ALA A 286 19.10 7.16 -6.04
C ALA A 286 18.80 7.89 -4.73
N GLU A 287 19.66 8.81 -4.30
CA GLU A 287 19.48 9.54 -3.04
C GLU A 287 18.28 10.48 -3.17
N GLU A 288 18.21 11.24 -4.26
CA GLU A 288 17.08 12.12 -4.53
C GLU A 288 15.77 11.34 -4.68
N PHE A 289 15.78 10.24 -5.45
CA PHE A 289 14.59 9.39 -5.59
C PHE A 289 14.09 8.91 -4.22
N TRP A 290 15.00 8.50 -3.35
CA TRP A 290 14.65 7.98 -2.03
C TRP A 290 14.09 9.04 -1.09
N GLU A 291 14.62 10.26 -1.12
CA GLU A 291 14.10 11.39 -0.36
C GLU A 291 12.69 11.75 -0.83
N ASP A 292 12.50 11.95 -2.13
CA ASP A 292 11.21 12.32 -2.69
C ASP A 292 10.18 11.20 -2.49
N PHE A 293 10.58 9.92 -2.64
CA PHE A 293 9.70 8.77 -2.39
C PHE A 293 9.22 8.70 -0.94
N ALA A 294 10.10 8.99 0.02
CA ALA A 294 9.72 9.08 1.42
C ALA A 294 8.68 10.19 1.65
N GLU A 295 8.83 11.35 1.01
CA GLU A 295 7.89 12.46 1.13
C GLU A 295 6.54 12.16 0.47
N SER A 296 6.53 11.67 -0.77
CA SER A 296 5.30 11.31 -1.49
C SER A 296 4.55 10.17 -0.81
N MET A 297 5.24 9.21 -0.20
CA MET A 297 4.59 8.16 0.61
C MET A 297 3.93 8.72 1.88
N ILE A 298 4.51 9.77 2.49
CA ILE A 298 3.86 10.48 3.62
C ILE A 298 2.62 11.24 3.12
N LYS A 299 2.72 11.98 2.01
CA LYS A 299 1.58 12.71 1.41
C LYS A 299 0.44 11.75 1.07
N MET A 300 0.74 10.63 0.38
CA MET A 300 -0.23 9.59 0.05
C MET A 300 -0.87 9.00 1.30
N GLY A 301 -0.07 8.70 2.34
CA GLY A 301 -0.57 8.22 3.63
C GLY A 301 -1.51 9.20 4.34
N ASP A 302 -1.46 10.50 4.01
CA ASP A 302 -2.26 11.55 4.63
C ASP A 302 -3.56 11.84 3.86
N ILE A 303 -3.89 11.05 2.83
CA ILE A 303 -5.15 11.20 2.07
C ILE A 303 -6.35 10.84 2.96
N LYS A 304 -7.15 11.86 3.27
CA LYS A 304 -8.49 11.76 3.91
C LYS A 304 -8.59 10.77 5.10
N PRO A 305 -7.66 10.77 6.07
CA PRO A 305 -7.66 9.77 7.13
C PRO A 305 -8.87 9.93 8.06
N LEU A 306 -9.44 8.80 8.48
CA LEU A 306 -10.35 8.76 9.63
C LEU A 306 -9.51 8.89 10.92
N THR A 307 -9.88 9.84 11.78
CA THR A 307 -9.16 10.12 13.04
C THR A 307 -10.13 10.45 14.17
N GLY A 308 -9.64 10.39 15.41
CA GLY A 308 -10.42 10.71 16.61
C GLY A 308 -11.55 9.69 16.82
N ASN A 309 -12.80 10.12 16.72
CA ASN A 309 -13.98 9.26 16.89
C ASN A 309 -14.62 8.83 15.56
N ARG A 310 -13.98 9.11 14.42
CA ARG A 310 -14.46 8.70 13.08
C ARG A 310 -13.90 7.32 12.74
N GLY A 311 -14.75 6.39 12.33
CA GLY A 311 -14.35 4.99 12.12
C GLY A 311 -14.10 4.24 13.43
N GLU A 312 -13.48 3.07 13.35
CA GLU A 312 -13.23 2.17 14.47
C GLU A 312 -11.77 1.68 14.56
N ILE A 313 -11.46 0.90 15.57
CA ILE A 313 -10.27 0.03 15.56
C ILE A 313 -10.83 -1.37 15.41
N ARG A 314 -10.65 -1.98 14.23
CA ARG A 314 -11.16 -3.32 13.97
C ARG A 314 -10.40 -4.35 14.80
N ASN A 315 -11.10 -5.37 15.28
CA ASN A 315 -10.50 -6.55 15.91
C ASN A 315 -10.02 -7.57 14.85
N ASP A 316 -10.65 -7.54 13.68
CA ASP A 316 -10.35 -8.40 12.53
C ASP A 316 -10.44 -7.52 11.28
N CYS A 317 -9.33 -7.39 10.55
CA CYS A 317 -9.27 -6.47 9.41
C CYS A 317 -10.24 -6.81 8.29
N ARG A 318 -10.82 -8.01 8.27
CA ARG A 318 -11.74 -8.46 7.22
C ARG A 318 -13.17 -7.99 7.43
N LYS A 319 -13.54 -7.49 8.61
CA LYS A 319 -14.92 -7.15 8.93
C LYS A 319 -15.04 -5.99 9.90
N VAL A 320 -16.18 -5.32 9.85
CA VAL A 320 -16.58 -4.34 10.87
C VAL A 320 -16.83 -5.08 12.19
N ASN A 321 -16.57 -4.42 13.33
CA ASN A 321 -16.76 -4.99 14.68
C ASN A 321 -18.21 -5.37 15.01
#